data_AF-A0A932TRK7-F1
#
_entry.id   AF-A0A932TRK7-F1
#
_cell.length_a   1.000
_cell.length_b   1.000
_cell.length_c   1.000
_cell.angle_alpha   90.00
_cell.angle_beta   90.00
_cell.angle_gamma   90.00
#
_symmetry.space_group_name_H-M   'P 1'
#
loop_
_entity.id
_entity.type
_entity.pdbx_description
1 polymer ?
#
loop_
_entity_poly.entity_id
_entity_poly.type
_entity_poly.pdbx_seq_one_letter_code
_entity_poly.pdbx_strand_id
1 'polypeptide(L)' 'MDLDFSAKEWRRIWEELYNSGRTDLAGRISHDLGHVWNSDDWERRMTLDFSEEEYDAITQTAEKVGIDTLW' A
#
# COMPACT_ATOMS: atom_id res chain seq x y z
N MET A 1 -9.31 1.03 9.77
CA MET A 1 -9.94 0.37 8.60
C MET A 1 -8.87 -0.42 7.90
N ASP A 2 -9.18 -1.63 7.47
CA ASP A 2 -8.17 -2.58 7.03
C ASP A 2 -8.10 -2.63 5.51
N LEU A 3 -6.90 -2.68 4.96
CA LEU A 3 -6.63 -2.85 3.54
C LEU A 3 -5.80 -4.11 3.34
N ASP A 4 -6.26 -5.00 2.47
CA ASP A 4 -5.62 -6.26 2.18
C ASP A 4 -5.20 -6.32 0.70
N PHE A 5 -3.89 -6.24 0.47
CA PHE A 5 -3.30 -6.28 -0.87
C PHE A 5 -2.11 -7.24 -0.89
N SER A 6 -1.77 -7.75 -2.08
CA SER A 6 -0.52 -8.48 -2.29
C SER A 6 0.71 -7.58 -2.08
N ALA A 7 1.87 -8.17 -1.79
CA ALA A 7 3.12 -7.44 -1.64
C ALA A 7 3.46 -6.61 -2.90
N LYS A 8 3.15 -7.14 -4.09
CA LYS A 8 3.26 -6.44 -5.37
C LYS A 8 2.34 -5.22 -5.49
N GLU A 9 1.08 -5.35 -5.07
CA GLU A 9 0.12 -4.25 -5.06
C GLU A 9 0.55 -3.17 -4.06
N TRP A 10 0.93 -3.56 -2.85
CA TRP A 10 1.49 -2.66 -1.84
C TRP A 10 2.73 -1.92 -2.35
N ARG A 11 3.60 -2.59 -3.11
CA ARG A 11 4.76 -1.96 -3.72
C ARG A 11 4.35 -0.85 -4.70
N ARG A 12 3.35 -1.08 -5.56
CA ARG A 12 2.88 -0.08 -6.53
C ARG A 12 2.21 1.11 -5.84
N ILE A 13 1.41 0.85 -4.81
CA ILE A 13 0.79 1.89 -3.97
C ILE A 13 1.89 2.74 -3.32
N TRP A 14 2.90 2.09 -2.73
CA TRP A 14 4.02 2.77 -2.12
C TRP A 14 4.77 3.67 -3.12
N GLU A 15 5.05 3.18 -4.32
CA GLU A 15 5.76 3.94 -5.36
C GLU A 15 4.98 5.21 -5.74
N GLU A 16 3.66 5.11 -5.88
CA GLU A 16 2.81 6.26 -6.20
C GLU A 16 2.68 7.25 -5.04
N LEU A 17 2.57 6.78 -3.80
CA LEU A 17 2.58 7.65 -2.62
C LEU A 17 3.91 8.41 -2.50
N TYR A 18 5.03 7.71 -2.71
CA TYR A 18 6.35 8.32 -2.70
C TYR A 18 6.48 9.39 -3.80
N ASN A 19 6.08 9.06 -5.03
CA ASN A 19 6.16 9.97 -6.18
C ASN A 19 5.23 11.19 -6.06
N SER A 20 4.10 11.05 -5.36
CA SER A 20 3.16 12.15 -5.10
C SER A 20 3.55 13.04 -3.91
N GLY A 21 4.65 12.71 -3.20
CA GLY A 21 5.13 13.45 -2.05
C GLY A 21 4.43 13.12 -0.72
N ARG A 22 3.57 12.09 -0.71
CA ARG A 22 2.96 11.50 0.50
C ARG A 22 3.98 10.57 1.21
N THR A 23 5.12 11.14 1.58
CA THR A 23 6.26 10.39 2.14
C THR A 23 6.00 9.85 3.55
N ASP A 24 5.03 10.41 4.25
CA ASP A 24 4.49 9.94 5.52
C ASP A 24 3.85 8.54 5.35
N LEU A 25 2.88 8.42 4.44
CA LEU A 25 2.20 7.15 4.13
C LEU A 25 3.15 6.14 3.50
N ALA A 26 3.99 6.59 2.54
CA ALA A 26 5.00 5.73 1.93
C ALA A 26 6.00 5.22 2.98
N GLY A 27 6.42 6.08 3.92
CA GLY A 27 7.31 5.71 5.01
C GLY A 27 6.72 4.64 5.91
N ARG A 28 5.43 4.79 6.27
CA ARG A 28 4.69 3.79 7.05
C ARG A 28 4.59 2.44 6.34
N ILE A 29 4.16 2.42 5.07
CA ILE A 29 4.07 1.19 4.28
C ILE A 29 5.44 0.52 4.16
N SER A 30 6.52 1.28 3.92
CA SER A 30 7.89 0.75 3.93
C SER A 30 8.31 0.15 5.26
N HIS A 31 7.93 0.77 6.38
CA HIS A 31 8.26 0.26 7.70
C HIS A 31 7.59 -1.10 7.94
N ASP A 32 6.32 -1.23 7.57
CA ASP A 32 5.54 -2.43 7.84
C ASP A 32 5.81 -3.56 6.83
N LEU A 33 6.07 -3.22 5.56
CA LEU A 33 6.17 -4.19 4.45
C LEU A 33 7.54 -4.25 3.78
N GLY A 34 8.51 -3.42 4.17
CA GLY A 34 9.82 -3.38 3.53
C GLY A 34 10.56 -4.72 3.60
N HIS A 35 10.33 -5.51 4.66
CA HIS A 35 10.88 -6.85 4.78
C HIS A 35 10.22 -7.86 3.81
N VAL A 36 8.97 -7.63 3.42
CA VAL A 36 8.22 -8.47 2.49
C VAL A 36 8.70 -8.28 1.05
N TRP A 37 8.98 -7.04 0.63
CA TRP A 37 9.53 -6.76 -0.71
C TRP A 37 10.94 -7.31 -0.91
N ASN A 38 11.69 -7.49 0.18
CA ASN A 38 13.01 -8.14 0.14
C ASN A 38 12.91 -9.67 0.05
N SER A 39 11.70 -10.23 0.05
CA SER A 39 11.44 -11.63 -0.24
C SER A 39 10.96 -11.80 -1.69
N ASP A 40 11.20 -12.96 -2.28
CA ASP A 40 10.69 -13.29 -3.63
C ASP A 40 9.18 -13.61 -3.63
N ASP A 41 8.48 -13.45 -2.51
CA ASP A 41 7.05 -13.76 -2.34
C ASP A 41 6.16 -12.53 -2.59
N TRP A 42 6.07 -12.15 -3.87
CA TRP A 42 5.34 -10.97 -4.33
C TRP A 42 3.81 -11.09 -4.27
N GLU A 43 3.29 -12.33 -4.21
CA GLU A 43 1.86 -12.61 -4.21
C GLU A 43 1.29 -12.74 -2.78
N ARG A 44 2.16 -12.74 -1.77
CA ARG A 44 1.77 -12.75 -0.36
C ARG A 44 0.86 -11.56 -0.05
N ARG A 45 -0.35 -11.85 0.43
CA ARG A 45 -1.31 -10.85 0.90
C ARG A 45 -0.95 -10.38 2.30
N MET A 46 -1.09 -9.08 2.51
CA MET A 46 -0.77 -8.39 3.75
C MET A 46 -1.89 -7.42 4.06
N THR A 47 -2.44 -7.57 5.27
CA THR A 47 -3.45 -6.65 5.80
C THR A 47 -2.78 -5.61 6.68
N LEU A 48 -3.05 -4.34 6.39
CA LEU A 48 -2.61 -3.20 7.20
C LEU A 48 -3.83 -2.39 7.64
N ASP A 49 -3.81 -1.89 8.87
CA ASP A 49 -4.84 -1.01 9.41
C ASP A 49 -4.45 0.46 9.23
N PHE A 50 -5.42 1.30 8.91
CA PHE A 50 -5.24 2.75 8.74
C PHE A 50 -6.33 3.54 9.45
N SER A 51 -6.03 4.80 9.79
CA SER A 51 -7.07 5.77 10.13
C SER A 51 -7.94 6.07 8.91
N GLU A 52 -9.08 6.75 9.11
CA GLU A 52 -10.03 7.04 8.03
C GLU A 52 -9.41 7.89 6.91
N GLU A 53 -8.68 8.95 7.27
CA GLU A 53 -8.01 9.81 6.30
C GLU A 53 -6.93 9.06 5.48
N GLU A 54 -6.13 8.22 6.16
CA GLU A 54 -5.09 7.43 5.51
C GLU A 54 -5.69 6.35 4.59
N TYR A 55 -6.78 5.71 5.04
CA TYR A 55 -7.50 4.71 4.26
C TYR A 55 -8.01 5.30 2.94
N ASP A 56 -8.65 6.47 2.98
CA ASP A 56 -9.15 7.15 1.79
C ASP A 56 -8.03 7.52 0.83
N ALA A 57 -6.90 8.00 1.36
CA ALA A 57 -5.73 8.36 0.55
C ALA A 57 -5.10 7.13 -0.12
N ILE A 58 -4.99 6.01 0.59
CA ILE A 58 -4.42 4.77 0.06
C ILE A 58 -5.37 4.15 -0.97
N THR A 59 -6.67 4.16 -0.71
CA THR A 59 -7.70 3.66 -1.64
C THR A 59 -7.68 4.43 -2.95
N GLN A 60 -7.67 5.77 -2.90
CA GLN A 60 -7.54 6.61 -4.10
C GLN A 60 -6.23 6.35 -4.87
N THR A 61 -5.14 6.09 -4.14
CA THR A 61 -3.85 5.75 -4.75
C THR A 61 -3.92 4.37 -5.43
N ALA A 62 -4.50 3.37 -4.77
CA ALA A 62 -4.69 2.03 -5.29
C ALA A 62 -5.51 2.06 -6.60
N GLU A 63 -6.64 2.77 -6.59
CA GLU A 63 -7.45 2.99 -7.80
C GLU A 63 -6.66 3.68 -8.92
N LYS A 64 -5.88 4.72 -8.59
CA LYS A 64 -5.04 5.43 -9.56
C LYS A 64 -4.01 4.54 -10.24
N VAL A 65 -3.44 3.57 -9.51
CA VAL A 65 -2.50 2.59 -10.07
C VAL A 65 -3.19 1.34 -10.64
N GLY A 66 -4.53 1.33 -10.70
CA GLY A 66 -5.33 0.26 -11.29
C GLY A 66 -5.40 -1.00 -10.43
N ILE A 67 -5.37 -0.85 -9.11
CA ILE A 67 -5.64 -1.92 -8.13
C ILE A 67 -7.10 -1.81 -7.72
N ASP A 68 -7.83 -2.93 -7.78
CA ASP A 68 -9.22 -2.97 -7.35
C ASP A 68 -9.30 -2.84 -5.83
N THR A 69 -10.25 -2.03 -5.36
CA THR A 69 -10.49 -1.73 -3.95
C THR A 69 -11.91 -2.11 -3.53
N LEU A 70 -12.72 -2.63 -4.45
CA LEU A 70 -14.08 -3.11 -4.20
C LEU A 70 -14.03 -4.54 -3.66
N TRP A 71 -13.89 -4.65 -2.34
CA TRP A 71 -13.89 -5.94 -1.61
C TRP A 71 -15.01 -5.99 -0.56
#